data_AF-A0A9W8RLS6-F1
#
_entry.id   AF-A0A9W8RLS6-F1
#
_cell.length_a   1.000
_cell.length_b   1.000
_cell.length_c   1.000
_cell.angle_alpha   90.00
_cell.angle_beta   90.00
_cell.angle_gamma   90.00
#
_symmetry.space_group_name_H-M   'P 1'
#
loop_
_entity.id
_entity.type
_entity.pdbx_description
1 polymer ?
#
loop_
_entity_poly.entity_id
_entity_poly.type
_entity_poly.pdbx_seq_one_letter_code
_entity_poly.pdbx_strand_id
1 'polypeptide(L)'
;MWWELVRQLWNKIDEVYDDSYAWMTHSLQPRRDTRALLDAGIMSQEDKNTLLYTSVTEENYLFWPHFYGTLDRLVIDRQQDLGADINAFSGENGHTILYEICDQINRAYVKDEADDVSSDFKDPKKAALFRVKLKEFCLSLVDKGADPGLHVSDLTAADVLCRGTQEASEENQAYLADLALEMQKTRKGFLKDGPTPSTLVKRADLFSLVPPSDSWSLSGYRPSGRSEWLD
;
A
#
# COMPACT_ATOMS: atom_id res chain seq x y z
N MET A 1 -12.86 -10.50 13.41
CA MET A 1 -13.90 -10.81 12.41
C MET A 1 -13.46 -10.42 10.99
N TRP A 2 -13.11 -9.16 10.71
CA TRP A 2 -12.62 -8.73 9.38
C TRP A 2 -11.35 -9.46 8.89
N TRP A 3 -10.34 -9.62 9.75
CA TRP A 3 -9.09 -10.28 9.36
C TRP A 3 -9.25 -11.76 8.97
N GLU A 4 -10.18 -12.46 9.62
CA GLU A 4 -10.48 -13.85 9.28
C GLU A 4 -11.18 -13.95 7.92
N LEU A 5 -12.05 -12.98 7.59
CA LEU A 5 -12.65 -12.87 6.25
C LEU A 5 -11.58 -12.58 5.19
N VAL A 6 -10.65 -11.67 5.47
CA VAL A 6 -9.52 -11.35 4.58
C VAL A 6 -8.64 -12.58 4.34
N ARG A 7 -8.30 -13.32 5.40
CA ARG A 7 -7.51 -14.56 5.31
C ARG A 7 -8.24 -15.65 4.52
N GLN A 8 -9.55 -15.80 4.70
CA GLN A 8 -10.35 -16.76 3.93
C GLN A 8 -10.44 -16.38 2.46
N LEU A 9 -10.60 -15.09 2.14
CA LEU A 9 -10.54 -14.59 0.77
C LEU A 9 -9.16 -14.87 0.16
N TRP A 10 -8.08 -14.66 0.92
CA TRP A 10 -6.72 -14.95 0.45
C TRP A 10 -6.47 -16.42 0.19
N ASN A 11 -6.84 -17.30 1.12
CA ASN A 11 -6.72 -18.74 0.90
C ASN A 11 -7.50 -19.19 -0.34
N LYS A 12 -8.67 -18.59 -0.59
CA LYS A 12 -9.47 -18.88 -1.79
C LYS A 12 -8.82 -18.38 -3.07
N ILE A 13 -8.17 -17.21 -3.03
CA ILE A 13 -7.40 -16.70 -4.15
C ILE A 13 -6.22 -17.65 -4.45
N ASP A 14 -5.50 -18.09 -3.42
CA ASP A 14 -4.34 -18.98 -3.59
C ASP A 14 -4.74 -20.37 -4.11
N GLU A 15 -5.85 -20.92 -3.62
CA GLU A 15 -6.44 -22.16 -4.13
C GLU A 15 -6.79 -22.11 -5.63
N VAL A 16 -7.16 -20.93 -6.15
CA VAL A 16 -7.60 -20.76 -7.54
C VAL A 16 -6.43 -20.41 -8.47
N TYR A 17 -5.44 -19.65 -7.99
CA TYR A 17 -4.42 -19.04 -8.82
C TYR A 17 -2.98 -19.54 -8.56
N ASP A 18 -2.78 -20.50 -7.65
CA ASP A 18 -1.50 -21.22 -7.41
C ASP A 18 -0.28 -20.30 -7.26
N ASP A 19 -0.36 -19.37 -6.29
CA ASP A 19 0.70 -18.38 -6.03
C ASP A 19 1.15 -17.57 -7.26
N SER A 20 0.27 -17.37 -8.25
CA SER A 20 0.55 -16.53 -9.42
C SER A 20 -0.10 -15.15 -9.31
N TYR A 21 0.33 -14.18 -10.12
CA TYR A 21 -0.27 -12.84 -10.15
C TYR A 21 -1.61 -12.75 -10.89
N ALA A 22 -2.13 -13.87 -11.40
CA ALA A 22 -3.40 -13.91 -12.15
C ALA A 22 -4.58 -13.36 -11.34
N TRP A 23 -4.55 -13.44 -10.00
CA TRP A 23 -5.59 -12.91 -9.14
C TRP A 23 -5.80 -11.39 -9.29
N MET A 24 -4.78 -10.62 -9.68
CA MET A 24 -4.88 -9.16 -9.82
C MET A 24 -5.85 -8.77 -10.94
N THR A 25 -5.84 -9.49 -12.08
CA THR A 25 -6.74 -9.21 -13.21
C THR A 25 -8.20 -9.44 -12.86
N HIS A 26 -8.47 -10.41 -11.98
CA HIS A 26 -9.82 -10.78 -11.55
C HIS A 26 -10.33 -9.96 -10.36
N SER A 27 -9.43 -9.41 -9.54
CA SER A 27 -9.79 -8.80 -8.25
C SER A 27 -9.68 -7.27 -8.22
N LEU A 28 -8.82 -6.66 -9.05
CA LEU A 28 -8.46 -5.25 -8.92
C LEU A 28 -8.69 -4.39 -10.18
N GLN A 29 -9.13 -4.99 -11.30
CA GLN A 29 -9.26 -4.28 -12.58
C GLN A 29 -8.01 -3.44 -12.93
N PRO A 30 -6.82 -4.06 -13.08
CA PRO A 30 -5.57 -3.36 -13.28
C PRO A 30 -5.61 -2.45 -14.53
N ARG A 31 -4.89 -1.33 -14.46
CA ARG A 31 -4.73 -0.39 -15.58
C ARG A 31 -3.95 -0.99 -16.74
N ARG A 32 -3.90 -0.25 -17.85
CA ARG A 32 -3.36 -0.71 -19.12
C ARG A 32 -1.94 -1.28 -18.99
N ASP A 33 -1.02 -0.62 -18.27
CA ASP A 33 0.38 -1.06 -18.28
C ASP A 33 0.58 -2.22 -17.30
N THR A 34 0.00 -2.14 -16.10
CA THR A 34 -0.08 -3.29 -15.18
C THR A 34 -0.75 -4.51 -15.83
N ARG A 35 -1.83 -4.31 -16.59
CA ARG A 35 -2.54 -5.37 -17.30
C ARG A 35 -1.71 -5.94 -18.46
N ALA A 36 -1.04 -5.08 -19.23
CA ALA A 36 -0.16 -5.53 -20.30
C ALA A 36 0.99 -6.38 -19.75
N LEU A 37 1.54 -6.01 -18.59
CA LEU A 37 2.57 -6.78 -17.90
C LEU A 37 2.04 -8.14 -17.41
N LEU A 38 0.84 -8.18 -16.84
CA LEU A 38 0.18 -9.43 -16.42
C LEU A 38 -0.13 -10.34 -17.62
N ASP A 39 -0.64 -9.78 -18.73
CA ASP A 39 -0.97 -10.50 -19.95
C ASP A 39 0.28 -11.06 -20.65
N ALA A 40 1.43 -10.41 -20.51
CA ALA A 40 2.72 -10.89 -21.02
C ALA A 40 3.29 -12.08 -20.22
N GLY A 41 2.82 -12.27 -18.98
CA GLY A 41 3.30 -13.29 -18.05
C GLY A 41 4.49 -12.82 -17.21
N ILE A 42 4.35 -12.91 -15.88
CA ILE A 42 5.38 -12.50 -14.91
C ILE A 42 6.38 -13.63 -14.72
N MET A 43 7.57 -13.52 -15.32
CA MET A 43 8.56 -14.61 -15.32
C MET A 43 9.90 -14.20 -14.69
N SER A 44 10.26 -12.92 -14.76
CA SER A 44 11.52 -12.41 -14.25
C SER A 44 11.38 -11.63 -12.94
N GLN A 45 12.49 -11.42 -12.23
CA GLN A 45 12.52 -10.54 -11.06
C GLN A 45 12.20 -9.08 -11.44
N GLU A 46 12.64 -8.66 -12.63
CA GLU A 46 12.34 -7.33 -13.17
C GLU A 46 10.84 -7.13 -13.38
N ASP A 47 10.14 -8.13 -13.90
CA ASP A 47 8.68 -8.09 -14.08
C ASP A 47 7.96 -7.99 -12.73
N LYS A 48 8.40 -8.76 -11.72
CA LYS A 48 7.82 -8.71 -10.36
C LYS A 48 7.98 -7.33 -9.73
N ASN A 49 9.18 -6.76 -9.84
CA ASN A 49 9.49 -5.45 -9.29
C ASN A 49 8.72 -4.35 -10.02
N THR A 50 8.62 -4.44 -11.35
CA THR A 50 7.84 -3.52 -12.18
C THR A 50 6.37 -3.61 -11.83
N LEU A 51 5.82 -4.82 -11.65
CA LEU A 51 4.42 -5.02 -11.26
C LEU A 51 4.12 -4.40 -9.90
N LEU A 52 5.00 -4.60 -8.91
CA LEU A 52 4.88 -3.95 -7.61
C LEU A 52 4.94 -2.43 -7.75
N TYR A 53 5.86 -1.92 -8.56
CA TYR A 53 6.00 -0.49 -8.81
C TYR A 53 4.79 0.12 -9.53
N THR A 54 4.18 -0.55 -10.52
CA THR A 54 3.06 0.03 -11.29
C THR A 54 1.73 -0.10 -10.57
N SER A 55 1.45 -1.27 -9.96
CA SER A 55 0.27 -1.48 -9.10
C SER A 55 0.26 -0.54 -7.90
N VAL A 56 1.49 -0.32 -7.42
CA VAL A 56 2.09 0.91 -6.96
C VAL A 56 1.55 2.17 -7.72
N THR A 57 2.43 2.90 -8.36
CA THR A 57 2.32 4.34 -8.63
C THR A 57 1.41 4.79 -9.77
N GLU A 58 0.76 3.90 -10.55
CA GLU A 58 -0.02 4.25 -11.76
C GLU A 58 -1.23 5.18 -11.53
N GLU A 59 -1.75 5.31 -10.31
CA GLU A 59 -3.01 6.03 -10.04
C GLU A 59 -2.85 7.40 -9.35
N ASN A 60 -1.64 7.92 -9.17
CA ASN A 60 -1.37 9.10 -8.32
C ASN A 60 -2.02 8.90 -6.91
N TYR A 61 -1.40 8.05 -6.11
CA TYR A 61 -1.84 7.59 -4.79
C TYR A 61 -2.45 8.62 -3.86
N LEU A 62 -1.97 9.85 -3.96
CA LEU A 62 -2.39 10.96 -3.12
C LEU A 62 -3.89 11.21 -3.16
N PHE A 63 -4.58 10.82 -4.23
CA PHE A 63 -5.87 11.40 -4.55
C PHE A 63 -7.05 10.44 -4.43
N TRP A 64 -6.83 9.17 -4.09
CA TRP A 64 -7.93 8.23 -3.87
C TRP A 64 -8.01 7.71 -2.43
N PRO A 65 -9.14 7.95 -1.73
CA PRO A 65 -9.34 7.52 -0.35
C PRO A 65 -9.17 6.00 -0.11
N HIS A 66 -9.39 5.18 -1.14
CA HIS A 66 -9.30 3.73 -1.02
C HIS A 66 -7.85 3.22 -0.91
N PHE A 67 -6.87 3.97 -1.44
CA PHE A 67 -5.44 3.64 -1.32
C PHE A 67 -4.88 3.75 0.10
N TYR A 68 -5.62 4.41 0.99
CA TYR A 68 -5.33 4.48 2.42
C TYR A 68 -5.93 3.31 3.21
N GLY A 69 -6.56 2.38 2.51
CA GLY A 69 -7.26 1.22 3.03
C GLY A 69 -6.37 -0.02 3.18
N THR A 70 -6.98 -1.09 3.67
CA THR A 70 -6.31 -2.37 3.91
C THR A 70 -5.92 -3.09 2.62
N LEU A 71 -6.64 -2.85 1.51
CA LEU A 71 -6.49 -3.64 0.28
C LEU A 71 -5.10 -3.45 -0.35
N ASP A 72 -4.63 -2.22 -0.54
CA ASP A 72 -3.34 -1.97 -1.21
C ASP A 72 -2.15 -2.45 -0.37
N ARG A 73 -2.26 -2.37 0.95
CA ARG A 73 -1.29 -2.98 1.85
C ARG A 73 -1.23 -4.51 1.68
N LEU A 74 -2.39 -5.16 1.51
CA LEU A 74 -2.46 -6.60 1.26
C LEU A 74 -1.92 -6.95 -0.13
N VAL A 75 -2.15 -6.10 -1.12
CA VAL A 75 -1.59 -6.25 -2.46
C VAL A 75 -0.06 -6.19 -2.38
N ILE A 76 0.50 -5.20 -1.70
CA ILE A 76 1.95 -5.08 -1.49
C ILE A 76 2.50 -6.31 -0.76
N ASP A 77 1.88 -6.72 0.35
CA ASP A 77 2.28 -7.92 1.10
C ASP A 77 2.35 -9.15 0.19
N ARG A 78 1.29 -9.37 -0.59
CA ARG A 78 1.21 -10.53 -1.47
C ARG A 78 2.27 -10.49 -2.56
N GLN A 79 2.50 -9.33 -3.17
CA GLN A 79 3.52 -9.22 -4.20
C GLN A 79 4.94 -9.41 -3.65
N GLN A 80 5.21 -8.97 -2.41
CA GLN A 80 6.47 -9.27 -1.71
C GLN A 80 6.60 -10.76 -1.38
N ASP A 81 5.53 -11.43 -0.96
CA ASP A 81 5.51 -12.89 -0.74
C ASP A 81 5.82 -13.67 -2.02
N LEU A 82 5.40 -13.14 -3.18
CA LEU A 82 5.73 -13.66 -4.51
C LEU A 82 7.15 -13.28 -4.98
N GLY A 83 7.89 -12.56 -4.15
CA GLY A 83 9.31 -12.24 -4.30
C GLY A 83 9.61 -10.89 -4.92
N ALA A 84 8.65 -9.98 -5.05
CA ALA A 84 8.94 -8.61 -5.49
C ALA A 84 9.78 -7.86 -4.45
N ASP A 85 10.78 -7.11 -4.91
CA ASP A 85 11.65 -6.29 -4.06
C ASP A 85 11.10 -4.86 -3.96
N ILE A 86 10.70 -4.47 -2.75
CA ILE A 86 10.16 -3.13 -2.45
C ILE A 86 11.18 -1.99 -2.62
N ASN A 87 12.48 -2.32 -2.65
CA ASN A 87 13.58 -1.37 -2.87
C ASN A 87 14.09 -1.36 -4.31
N ALA A 88 13.43 -2.07 -5.23
CA ALA A 88 13.84 -2.10 -6.62
C ALA A 88 13.72 -0.72 -7.30
N PHE A 89 14.71 -0.41 -8.13
CA PHE A 89 14.76 0.79 -8.98
C PHE A 89 13.95 0.58 -10.26
N SER A 90 12.65 0.30 -10.12
CA SER A 90 11.77 -0.08 -11.24
C SER A 90 10.94 1.07 -11.82
N GLY A 91 11.00 2.25 -11.20
CA GLY A 91 10.28 3.42 -11.66
C GLY A 91 10.94 4.17 -12.80
N GLU A 92 10.22 5.14 -13.34
CA GLU A 92 10.80 6.13 -14.26
C GLU A 92 12.02 6.77 -13.60
N ASN A 93 13.13 6.91 -14.35
CA ASN A 93 14.42 7.39 -13.83
C ASN A 93 15.04 6.52 -12.71
N GLY A 94 14.61 5.26 -12.60
CA GLY A 94 15.09 4.34 -11.57
C GLY A 94 14.55 4.67 -10.18
N HIS A 95 13.37 5.28 -10.06
CA HIS A 95 12.76 5.52 -8.76
C HIS A 95 12.39 4.21 -8.06
N THR A 96 12.46 4.22 -6.72
CA THR A 96 11.80 3.21 -5.89
C THR A 96 10.37 3.66 -5.55
N ILE A 97 9.55 2.74 -5.06
CA ILE A 97 8.16 3.04 -4.66
C ILE A 97 8.10 4.14 -3.62
N LEU A 98 8.92 4.04 -2.57
CA LEU A 98 8.93 5.02 -1.49
C LEU A 98 9.42 6.39 -1.99
N TYR A 99 10.41 6.41 -2.88
CA TYR A 99 10.88 7.64 -3.51
C TYR A 99 9.76 8.32 -4.31
N GLU A 100 9.09 7.59 -5.20
CA GLU A 100 8.03 8.15 -6.05
C GLU A 100 6.86 8.68 -5.21
N ILE A 101 6.44 7.96 -4.18
CA ILE A 101 5.38 8.42 -3.27
C ILE A 101 5.81 9.71 -2.56
N CYS A 102 7.03 9.77 -2.04
CA CYS A 102 7.56 10.98 -1.40
C CYS A 102 7.65 12.16 -2.39
N ASP A 103 8.01 11.90 -3.63
CA ASP A 103 8.07 12.91 -4.68
C ASP A 103 6.69 13.45 -5.05
N GLN A 104 5.70 12.57 -5.16
CA GLN A 104 4.30 12.98 -5.33
C GLN A 104 3.84 13.83 -4.15
N ILE A 105 4.05 13.38 -2.90
CA ILE A 105 3.70 14.14 -1.68
C ILE A 105 4.34 15.53 -1.73
N ASN A 106 5.64 15.61 -2.04
CA ASN A 106 6.34 16.88 -2.16
C ASN A 106 5.70 17.78 -3.23
N ARG A 107 5.48 17.28 -4.45
CA ARG A 107 4.82 18.04 -5.53
C ARG A 107 3.45 18.58 -5.10
N ALA A 108 2.65 17.78 -4.42
CA ALA A 108 1.31 18.18 -3.98
C ALA A 108 1.30 19.24 -2.87
N TYR A 109 2.27 19.23 -1.94
CA TYR A 109 2.30 20.16 -0.81
C TYR A 109 3.23 21.36 -0.98
N VAL A 110 4.19 21.29 -1.92
CA VAL A 110 5.17 22.35 -2.20
C VAL A 110 4.83 23.11 -3.46
N LYS A 111 4.64 22.41 -4.58
CA LYS A 111 4.51 23.06 -5.90
C LYS A 111 3.09 23.42 -6.28
N ASP A 112 2.11 22.99 -5.47
CA ASP A 112 0.68 23.04 -5.79
C ASP A 112 0.36 22.46 -7.19
N GLU A 113 1.23 21.56 -7.69
CA GLU A 113 1.07 20.79 -8.95
C GLU A 113 -0.08 19.77 -8.85
N ALA A 114 -1.02 20.01 -7.92
CA ALA A 114 -2.33 19.40 -7.85
C ALA A 114 -3.25 19.88 -9.00
N ASP A 115 -2.68 20.09 -10.19
CA ASP A 115 -3.32 20.71 -11.35
C ASP A 115 -4.39 19.82 -12.01
N ASP A 116 -4.50 18.55 -11.59
CA ASP A 116 -5.55 17.62 -12.04
C ASP A 116 -6.31 16.95 -10.88
N VAL A 117 -6.23 17.55 -9.68
CA VAL A 117 -6.66 16.91 -8.44
C VAL A 117 -8.14 17.14 -8.16
N SER A 118 -8.82 16.06 -7.78
CA SER A 118 -10.22 16.12 -7.34
C SER A 118 -10.40 17.20 -6.25
N SER A 119 -11.48 17.97 -6.35
CA SER A 119 -11.80 19.08 -5.43
C SER A 119 -11.77 18.70 -3.94
N ASP A 120 -11.83 17.41 -3.61
CA ASP A 120 -11.83 16.85 -2.27
C ASP A 120 -10.48 16.97 -1.54
N PHE A 121 -9.34 16.95 -2.25
CA PHE A 121 -8.02 17.12 -1.62
C PHE A 121 -7.79 18.57 -1.15
N LYS A 122 -8.37 19.52 -1.90
CA LYS A 122 -8.34 20.96 -1.57
C LYS A 122 -9.38 21.32 -0.50
N ASP A 123 -10.24 20.38 -0.06
CA ASP A 123 -11.16 20.60 1.06
C ASP A 123 -10.35 20.68 2.37
N PRO A 124 -10.28 21.85 3.04
CA PRO A 124 -9.52 22.01 4.27
C PRO A 124 -9.99 21.07 5.39
N LYS A 125 -11.26 20.61 5.36
CA LYS A 125 -11.80 19.66 6.35
C LYS A 125 -11.26 18.25 6.16
N LYS A 126 -10.83 17.89 4.95
CA LYS A 126 -10.28 16.57 4.62
C LYS A 126 -8.74 16.55 4.60
N ALA A 127 -8.10 17.71 4.43
CA ALA A 127 -6.64 17.84 4.37
C ALA A 127 -5.89 17.17 5.55
N ALA A 128 -6.38 17.36 6.78
CA ALA A 128 -5.79 16.73 7.96
C ALA A 128 -5.89 15.19 7.93
N LEU A 129 -7.02 14.65 7.46
CA LEU A 129 -7.21 13.21 7.30
C LEU A 129 -6.25 12.64 6.25
N PHE A 130 -6.09 13.33 5.11
CA PHE A 130 -5.16 12.90 4.06
C PHE A 130 -3.71 12.87 4.54
N ARG A 131 -3.27 13.89 5.29
CA ARG A 131 -1.92 13.90 5.89
C ARG A 131 -1.68 12.73 6.82
N VAL A 132 -2.64 12.41 7.70
CA VAL A 132 -2.54 11.23 8.58
C VAL A 132 -2.42 9.95 7.76
N LYS A 133 -3.23 9.81 6.71
CA LYS A 133 -3.26 8.61 5.89
C LYS A 133 -2.02 8.42 5.02
N LEU A 134 -1.51 9.49 4.42
CA LEU A 134 -0.26 9.48 3.69
C LEU A 134 0.92 9.11 4.59
N LYS A 135 0.97 9.70 5.79
CA LYS A 135 1.96 9.33 6.80
C LYS A 135 1.84 7.85 7.16
N GLU A 136 0.66 7.36 7.51
CA GLU A 136 0.42 5.93 7.81
C GLU A 136 0.86 5.03 6.65
N PHE A 137 0.66 5.44 5.41
CA PHE A 137 1.06 4.66 4.24
C PHE A 137 2.59 4.61 4.08
N CYS A 138 3.26 5.76 4.06
CA CYS A 138 4.73 5.83 3.99
C CYS A 138 5.39 5.02 5.11
N LEU A 139 4.92 5.18 6.36
CA LEU A 139 5.46 4.42 7.49
C LEU A 139 5.23 2.91 7.32
N SER A 140 4.07 2.51 6.79
CA SER A 140 3.81 1.09 6.53
C SER A 140 4.71 0.50 5.43
N LEU A 141 5.15 1.29 4.44
CA LEU A 141 6.13 0.84 3.46
C LEU A 141 7.50 0.64 4.11
N VAL A 142 7.91 1.55 5.00
CA VAL A 142 9.16 1.42 5.76
C VAL A 142 9.12 0.19 6.67
N ASP A 143 8.00 -0.06 7.36
CA ASP A 143 7.81 -1.28 8.16
C ASP A 143 7.85 -2.57 7.32
N LYS A 144 7.51 -2.48 6.02
CA LYS A 144 7.63 -3.57 5.02
C LYS A 144 9.01 -3.68 4.39
N GLY A 145 9.96 -2.85 4.81
CA GLY A 145 11.36 -2.91 4.40
C GLY A 145 11.77 -1.92 3.31
N ALA A 146 10.90 -0.98 2.90
CA ALA A 146 11.31 0.12 2.04
C ALA A 146 12.33 1.01 2.79
N ASP A 147 13.50 1.24 2.21
CA ASP A 147 14.57 2.01 2.85
C ASP A 147 14.47 3.50 2.48
N PRO A 148 14.08 4.40 3.42
CA PRO A 148 14.02 5.84 3.16
C PRO A 148 15.40 6.50 3.03
N GLY A 149 16.48 5.79 3.33
CA GLY A 149 17.87 6.22 3.14
C GLY A 149 18.53 5.69 1.86
N LEU A 150 17.80 4.93 1.05
CA LEU A 150 18.28 4.50 -0.26
C LEU A 150 18.37 5.70 -1.20
N HIS A 151 19.51 5.86 -1.86
CA HIS A 151 19.77 6.98 -2.75
C HIS A 151 19.27 6.65 -4.16
N VAL A 152 18.51 7.58 -4.73
CA VAL A 152 18.07 7.60 -6.13
C VAL A 152 18.53 8.94 -6.70
N SER A 153 19.46 8.92 -7.65
CA SER A 153 20.03 10.14 -8.24
C SER A 153 20.47 11.18 -7.19
N ASP A 154 21.30 10.75 -6.24
CA ASP A 154 21.85 11.53 -5.12
C ASP A 154 20.87 12.00 -4.03
N LEU A 155 19.57 11.70 -4.17
CA LEU A 155 18.56 12.05 -3.17
C LEU A 155 17.97 10.80 -2.54
N THR A 156 17.71 10.87 -1.23
CA THR A 156 16.89 9.87 -0.54
C THR A 156 15.42 10.26 -0.57
N ALA A 157 14.52 9.33 -0.25
CA ALA A 157 13.09 9.64 -0.12
C ALA A 157 12.83 10.75 0.93
N ALA A 158 13.64 10.80 2.00
CA ALA A 158 13.56 11.86 3.00
C ALA A 158 14.04 13.23 2.45
N ASP A 159 15.08 13.25 1.61
CA ASP A 159 15.57 14.47 0.98
C ASP A 159 14.55 15.03 -0.02
N VAL A 160 13.87 14.15 -0.76
CA VAL A 160 12.80 14.52 -1.68
C VAL A 160 11.64 15.20 -0.96
N LEU A 161 11.21 14.69 0.20
CA LEU A 161 10.16 15.34 1.00
C LEU A 161 10.54 16.77 1.40
N CYS A 162 11.82 17.01 1.69
CA CYS A 162 12.35 18.30 2.12
C CYS A 162 12.74 19.24 0.96
N ARG A 163 12.68 18.76 -0.29
CA ARG A 163 13.09 19.56 -1.45
C ARG A 163 12.13 20.72 -1.67
N GLY A 164 12.67 21.93 -1.71
CA GLY A 164 11.87 23.13 -2.02
C GLY A 164 10.87 23.54 -0.93
N THR A 165 10.92 22.95 0.28
CA THR A 165 9.89 23.16 1.31
C THR A 165 9.71 24.62 1.72
N GLN A 166 10.74 25.47 1.53
CA GLN A 166 10.63 26.91 1.79
C GLN A 166 9.52 27.61 0.98
N GLU A 167 9.05 27.00 -0.11
CA GLU A 167 7.97 27.50 -0.96
C GLU A 167 6.57 27.09 -0.46
N ALA A 168 6.48 26.13 0.46
CA ALA A 168 5.23 25.65 1.02
C ALA A 168 4.72 26.52 2.18
N SER A 169 3.44 26.37 2.55
CA SER A 169 2.90 26.96 3.78
C SER A 169 3.61 26.41 5.03
N GLU A 170 3.65 27.18 6.13
CA GLU A 170 4.26 26.74 7.40
C GLU A 170 3.71 25.39 7.88
N GLU A 171 2.41 25.15 7.68
CA GLU A 171 1.74 23.91 8.04
C GLU A 171 2.22 22.73 7.18
N ASN A 172 2.37 22.92 5.87
CA ASN A 172 2.91 21.91 4.96
C ASN A 172 4.40 21.64 5.25
N GLN A 173 5.18 22.69 5.54
CA GLN A 173 6.57 22.54 5.95
C GLN A 173 6.70 21.66 7.20
N ALA A 174 5.90 21.96 8.23
CA ALA A 174 5.88 21.17 9.45
C ALA A 174 5.48 19.70 9.20
N TYR A 175 4.47 19.48 8.36
CA TYR A 175 4.03 18.13 7.99
C TYR A 175 5.12 17.34 7.24
N LEU A 176 5.76 17.92 6.24
CA LEU A 176 6.79 17.25 5.43
C LEU A 176 8.03 16.92 6.28
N ALA A 177 8.45 17.85 7.15
CA ALA A 177 9.56 17.62 8.07
C ALA A 177 9.25 16.53 9.11
N ASP A 178 8.04 16.53 9.68
CA ASP A 178 7.57 15.49 10.60
C ASP A 178 7.53 14.12 9.92
N LEU A 179 7.01 14.03 8.69
CA LEU A 179 6.98 12.79 7.93
C LEU A 179 8.39 12.24 7.66
N ALA A 180 9.31 13.08 7.19
CA ALA A 180 10.69 12.67 6.93
C ALA A 180 11.39 12.16 8.21
N LEU A 181 11.18 12.84 9.34
CA LEU A 181 11.71 12.44 10.63
C LEU A 181 11.15 11.09 11.11
N GLU A 182 9.83 10.89 11.00
CA GLU A 182 9.15 9.66 11.41
C GLU A 182 9.55 8.46 10.53
N MET A 183 9.78 8.68 9.23
CA MET A 183 10.33 7.65 8.35
C MET A 183 11.73 7.21 8.80
N GLN A 184 12.59 8.14 9.17
CA GLN A 184 13.93 7.83 9.69
C GLN A 184 13.88 7.11 11.05
N LYS A 185 12.95 7.47 11.93
CA LYS A 185 12.73 6.75 13.20
C LYS A 185 12.23 5.33 12.95
N THR A 186 11.27 5.16 12.04
CA THR A 186 10.68 3.87 11.68
C THR A 186 11.74 2.96 11.06
N ARG A 187 12.57 3.48 10.16
CA ARG A 187 13.74 2.78 9.61
C ARG A 187 14.68 2.29 10.71
N LYS A 188 15.02 3.13 11.68
CA LYS A 188 15.88 2.73 12.81
C LYS A 188 15.24 1.61 13.64
N GLY A 189 13.93 1.66 13.84
CA GLY A 189 13.16 0.57 14.46
C GLY A 189 13.28 -0.72 13.66
N PHE A 190 12.96 -0.67 12.36
CA PHE A 190 13.06 -1.80 11.44
C PHE A 190 14.46 -2.45 11.43
N LEU A 191 15.52 -1.65 11.35
CA LEU A 191 16.89 -2.16 11.33
C LEU A 191 17.32 -2.84 12.64
N LYS A 192 16.72 -2.43 13.76
CA LYS A 192 17.03 -2.98 15.08
C LYS A 192 16.24 -4.25 15.36
N ASP A 193 14.96 -4.24 15.03
CA ASP A 193 13.99 -5.23 15.48
C ASP A 193 13.53 -6.17 14.33
N GLY A 194 14.03 -5.96 13.11
CA GLY A 194 13.54 -6.61 11.88
C GLY A 194 12.26 -5.93 11.38
N PRO A 195 11.59 -6.47 10.35
CA PRO A 195 10.24 -6.02 10.00
C PRO A 195 9.38 -6.03 11.26
N THR A 196 8.98 -4.83 11.69
CA THR A 196 7.97 -4.71 12.74
C THR A 196 6.75 -5.43 12.17
N PRO A 197 6.27 -6.54 12.75
CA PRO A 197 4.97 -7.05 12.36
C PRO A 197 4.04 -5.85 12.53
N SER A 198 3.47 -5.38 11.42
CA SER A 198 2.64 -4.18 11.32
C SER A 198 2.00 -3.90 12.67
N THR A 199 2.31 -2.77 13.31
CA THR A 199 1.84 -2.43 14.66
C THR A 199 0.31 -2.26 14.74
N LEU A 200 -0.43 -2.69 13.72
CA LEU A 200 -1.83 -3.15 13.80
C LEU A 200 -2.01 -4.55 14.40
N VAL A 201 -0.95 -5.25 14.83
CA VAL A 201 -1.05 -6.45 15.66
C VAL A 201 -0.22 -6.27 16.93
N LYS A 202 -0.75 -5.50 17.89
CA LYS A 202 -0.70 -6.06 19.25
C LYS A 202 -1.51 -7.34 19.20
N ARG A 203 -0.87 -8.46 19.52
CA ARG A 203 -1.55 -9.57 20.19
C ARG A 203 -2.39 -8.97 21.32
N ALA A 204 -3.66 -8.67 21.03
CA ALA A 204 -4.67 -8.76 22.05
C ALA A 204 -4.79 -10.25 22.30
N ASP A 205 -4.46 -10.65 23.52
CA ASP A 205 -4.57 -12.02 23.98
C ASP A 205 -5.84 -12.67 23.44
N LEU A 206 -5.65 -13.85 22.84
CA LEU A 206 -6.64 -14.65 22.13
C LEU A 206 -7.84 -15.09 23.00
N PHE A 207 -7.96 -14.62 24.25
CA PHE A 207 -8.99 -15.03 25.20
C PHE A 207 -9.62 -13.90 26.03
N SER A 208 -9.22 -12.63 25.88
CA SER A 208 -9.73 -11.56 26.78
C SER A 208 -10.89 -10.72 26.24
N LEU A 209 -11.48 -11.05 25.08
CA LEU A 209 -12.57 -10.25 24.49
C LEU A 209 -13.77 -11.06 23.99
N VAL A 210 -13.95 -12.29 24.45
CA VAL A 210 -15.20 -13.04 24.23
C VAL A 210 -16.15 -12.74 25.40
N PRO A 211 -17.23 -11.96 25.22
CA PRO A 211 -18.36 -12.07 26.14
C PRO A 211 -18.99 -13.47 25.94
N PRO A 212 -19.35 -14.19 27.01
CA PRO A 212 -20.00 -15.47 26.86
C PRO A 212 -21.41 -15.24 26.30
N SER A 213 -21.70 -15.80 25.13
CA SER A 213 -23.07 -15.93 24.62
C SER A 213 -23.09 -17.15 23.68
N ASP A 214 -23.78 -18.26 23.93
CA ASP A 214 -25.15 -18.47 24.43
C ASP A 214 -26.27 -17.76 23.66
N SER A 215 -25.98 -17.14 22.50
CA SER A 215 -27.06 -16.47 21.76
C SER A 215 -26.87 -16.33 20.25
N TRP A 216 -26.45 -17.36 19.52
CA TRP A 216 -26.64 -17.38 18.07
C TRP A 216 -27.21 -18.74 17.63
N SER A 217 -28.54 -18.82 17.66
CA SER A 217 -29.32 -19.89 17.05
C SER A 217 -29.07 -19.92 15.55
N LEU A 218 -28.39 -20.96 15.07
CA LEU A 218 -28.33 -21.34 13.65
C LEU A 218 -29.72 -21.83 13.21
N SER A 219 -30.46 -20.99 12.49
CA SER A 219 -31.58 -21.46 11.67
C SER A 219 -31.42 -20.94 10.25
N GLY A 220 -31.27 -21.88 9.31
CA GLY A 220 -31.72 -21.67 7.92
C GLY A 220 -30.62 -21.47 6.88
N TYR A 221 -29.85 -22.52 6.58
CA TYR A 221 -29.40 -22.74 5.21
C TYR A 221 -29.48 -24.23 4.89
N ARG A 222 -30.38 -24.61 3.97
CA ARG A 222 -30.43 -25.94 3.35
C ARG A 222 -29.96 -25.79 1.90
N PRO A 223 -29.01 -26.62 1.42
CA PRO A 223 -28.62 -26.60 0.03
C PRO A 223 -29.60 -27.45 -0.79
N SER A 224 -30.24 -26.87 -1.79
CA SER A 224 -30.87 -27.62 -2.88
C SER A 224 -30.80 -26.82 -4.17
N GLY A 225 -30.10 -27.37 -5.16
CA GLY A 225 -30.09 -26.84 -6.53
C GLY A 225 -28.78 -27.16 -7.24
N ARG A 226 -28.68 -28.36 -7.81
CA ARG A 226 -27.69 -28.71 -8.84
C ARG A 226 -27.82 -27.72 -10.00
N SER A 227 -26.71 -27.18 -10.50
CA SER A 227 -26.65 -26.57 -11.83
C SER A 227 -25.65 -27.35 -12.66
N GLU A 228 -26.17 -28.01 -13.68
CA GLU A 228 -25.48 -28.65 -14.79
C GLU A 228 -24.73 -27.57 -15.59
N TRP A 229 -23.43 -27.75 -15.79
CA TRP A 229 -22.64 -27.11 -16.84
C TRP A 229 -21.62 -28.13 -17.34
N LEU A 230 -22.09 -29.01 -18.23
CA LEU A 230 -21.31 -29.70 -19.24
C LEU A 230 -22.22 -29.78 -20.47
N ASP A 231 -21.96 -28.89 -21.42
CA ASP A 231 -22.01 -29.14 -22.86
C ASP A 231 -21.11 -28.10 -23.55
#